data_AF-A0A8T1YI94-F1
#
_entry.id   AF-A0A8T1YI94-F1
#
_cell.length_a   1.000
_cell.length_b   1.000
_cell.length_c   1.000
_cell.angle_alpha   90.00
_cell.angle_beta   90.00
_cell.angle_gamma   90.00
#
_symmetry.space_group_name_H-M   'P 1'
#
loop_
_entity.id
_entity.type
_entity.pdbx_description
1 polymer ?
#
loop_
_entity_poly.entity_id
_entity_poly.type
_entity_poly.pdbx_seq_one_letter_code
_entity_poly.pdbx_strand_id
1 'polypeptide(L)'
;MERPSCSSTLKNVCEDNKTSLWKIRKIITEKSDGWLDFDNNNDIENHILRSLGESIGRVKKDPIEIKIDDYDTGSQYEVTLGYNHKSDIYYIGALWRLKELAVGDEIGLFYDPISKNLCFSVLKQAKPCSIKKKKQAKP
;
A
#
# COMPACT_ATOMS: atom_id res chain seq x y z
N MET A 1 -13.39 23.74 19.48
CA MET A 1 -13.78 22.75 18.43
C MET A 1 -12.57 21.85 18.25
N GLU A 2 -12.49 20.79 19.04
CA GLU A 2 -11.34 19.90 19.06
C GLU A 2 -11.42 18.95 17.86
N ARG A 3 -10.34 18.87 17.08
CA ARG A 3 -10.20 17.86 16.02
C ARG A 3 -10.19 16.49 16.70
N PRO A 4 -10.92 15.49 16.20
CA PRO A 4 -10.84 14.15 16.78
C PRO A 4 -9.42 13.62 16.54
N SER A 5 -8.69 13.42 17.63
CA SER A 5 -7.40 12.75 17.65
C SER A 5 -7.60 11.26 17.37
N CYS A 6 -7.77 10.89 16.11
CA CYS A 6 -7.84 9.49 15.68
C CYS A 6 -6.45 8.81 15.60
N SER A 7 -5.36 9.57 15.81
CA SER A 7 -4.00 9.15 15.45
C SER A 7 -3.35 8.17 16.44
N SER A 8 -3.60 8.28 17.74
CA SER A 8 -2.90 7.45 18.75
C SER A 8 -3.47 6.05 18.89
N THR A 9 -4.79 5.88 18.78
CA THR A 9 -5.45 4.58 18.99
C THR A 9 -5.25 3.64 17.81
N LEU A 10 -5.33 4.15 16.57
CA LEU A 10 -5.14 3.34 15.36
C LEU A 10 -3.70 2.86 15.22
N LYS A 11 -2.72 3.72 15.56
CA LYS A 11 -1.30 3.36 15.53
C LYS A 11 -0.97 2.25 16.52
N ASN A 12 -1.50 2.33 17.75
CA ASN A 12 -1.32 1.29 18.77
C ASN A 12 -1.98 -0.04 18.37
N VAL A 13 -3.20 -0.01 17.82
CA VAL A 13 -3.90 -1.21 17.32
C VAL A 13 -3.14 -1.89 16.18
N CYS A 14 -2.52 -1.11 15.29
CA CYS A 14 -1.67 -1.61 14.21
C CYS A 14 -0.33 -2.17 14.72
N GLU A 15 0.27 -1.56 15.75
CA GLU A 15 1.51 -2.04 16.37
C GLU A 15 1.30 -3.35 17.15
N ASP A 16 0.17 -3.50 17.84
CA ASP A 16 -0.17 -4.70 18.62
C ASP A 16 -0.61 -5.88 17.74
N ASN A 17 -1.14 -5.61 16.53
CA ASN A 17 -1.61 -6.63 15.58
C ASN A 17 -0.73 -6.77 14.33
N LYS A 18 0.56 -6.46 14.43
CA LYS A 18 1.55 -6.36 13.33
C LYS A 18 1.57 -7.49 12.29
N THR A 19 0.90 -8.63 12.50
CA THR A 19 0.81 -9.73 11.53
C THR A 19 -0.61 -10.13 11.11
N SER A 20 -1.66 -9.82 11.88
CA SER A 20 -3.01 -10.35 11.60
C SER A 20 -3.88 -9.42 10.74
N LEU A 21 -3.67 -8.10 10.85
CA LEU A 21 -4.47 -7.09 10.14
C LEU A 21 -4.01 -6.93 8.69
N TRP A 22 -2.70 -6.85 8.44
CA TRP A 22 -2.10 -6.63 7.12
C TRP A 22 -2.27 -7.87 6.22
N LYS A 23 -3.44 -8.00 5.60
CA LYS A 23 -3.80 -9.16 4.76
C LYS A 23 -2.95 -9.25 3.51
N ILE A 24 -2.47 -8.12 3.00
CA ILE A 24 -1.56 -8.05 1.87
C ILE A 24 -0.27 -7.38 2.35
N ARG A 25 0.86 -8.01 2.06
CA ARG A 25 2.20 -7.50 2.39
C ARG A 25 3.06 -7.56 1.14
N LYS A 26 3.78 -6.49 0.84
CA LYS A 26 4.62 -6.43 -0.36
C LYS A 26 5.94 -5.73 -0.05
N ILE A 27 7.03 -6.28 -0.58
CA ILE A 27 8.35 -5.64 -0.57
C ILE A 27 8.45 -4.77 -1.82
N ILE A 28 8.84 -3.51 -1.66
CA ILE A 28 9.14 -2.61 -2.77
C ILE A 28 10.42 -3.08 -3.44
N THR A 29 10.31 -3.71 -4.60
CA THR A 29 11.46 -4.27 -5.33
C THR A 29 12.11 -3.27 -6.27
N GLU A 30 11.33 -2.30 -6.75
CA GLU A 30 11.78 -1.22 -7.62
C GLU A 30 10.97 0.04 -7.36
N LYS A 31 11.51 1.21 -7.72
CA LYS A 31 10.77 2.46 -7.63
C LYS A 31 9.78 2.55 -8.78
N SER A 32 8.50 2.65 -8.43
CA SER A 32 7.43 2.96 -9.37
C SER A 32 6.95 4.39 -9.16
N ASP A 33 6.45 5.04 -10.21
CA ASP A 33 5.91 6.40 -10.14
C ASP A 33 4.48 6.41 -9.54
N GLY A 34 4.31 5.86 -8.34
CA GLY A 34 3.01 5.76 -7.66
C GLY A 34 2.12 4.62 -8.14
N TRP A 35 2.74 3.55 -8.69
CA TRP A 35 2.05 2.37 -9.20
C TRP A 35 2.42 1.12 -8.39
N LEU A 36 1.44 0.39 -7.88
CA LEU A 36 1.65 -0.83 -7.10
C LEU A 36 0.97 -2.01 -7.76
N ASP A 37 1.74 -2.90 -8.34
CA ASP A 37 1.25 -4.17 -8.89
C ASP A 37 1.23 -5.26 -7.82
N PHE A 38 0.28 -6.20 -7.93
CA PHE A 38 0.14 -7.31 -7.00
C PHE A 38 0.56 -8.64 -7.62
N ASP A 39 1.30 -9.44 -6.86
CA ASP A 39 1.80 -10.74 -7.31
C ASP A 39 0.77 -11.86 -7.12
N ASN A 40 -0.28 -11.61 -6.31
CA ASN A 40 -1.33 -12.56 -6.00
C ASN A 40 -2.71 -11.90 -6.11
N ASN A 41 -3.40 -12.14 -7.23
CA ASN A 41 -4.74 -11.62 -7.47
C ASN A 41 -5.77 -12.09 -6.43
N ASN A 42 -5.60 -13.31 -5.90
CA ASN A 42 -6.55 -13.88 -4.95
C ASN A 42 -6.62 -13.08 -3.64
N ASP A 43 -5.51 -12.44 -3.23
CA ASP A 43 -5.51 -11.60 -2.03
C ASP A 43 -6.33 -10.33 -2.25
N ILE A 44 -6.23 -9.73 -3.45
CA ILE A 44 -7.01 -8.54 -3.83
C ILE A 44 -8.50 -8.85 -3.89
N GLU A 45 -8.84 -9.95 -4.55
CA GLU A 45 -10.24 -10.35 -4.72
C GLU A 45 -10.90 -10.65 -3.37
N ASN A 46 -10.21 -11.38 -2.47
CA ASN A 46 -10.78 -11.79 -1.19
C ASN A 46 -10.69 -10.76 -0.07
N HIS A 47 -9.64 -9.93 -0.04
CA HIS A 47 -9.40 -9.01 1.07
C HIS A 47 -9.75 -7.56 0.76
N ILE A 48 -9.78 -7.17 -0.52
CA ILE A 48 -10.13 -5.81 -0.95
C ILE A 48 -11.49 -5.80 -1.64
N LEU A 49 -11.65 -6.46 -2.80
CA LEU A 49 -12.85 -6.35 -3.63
C LEU A 49 -14.10 -6.87 -2.92
N ARG A 50 -14.00 -8.06 -2.32
CA ARG A 50 -15.09 -8.64 -1.54
C ARG A 50 -15.54 -7.72 -0.40
N SER A 51 -14.59 -7.04 0.24
CA SER A 51 -14.85 -6.13 1.37
C SER A 51 -15.42 -4.78 0.91
N LEU A 52 -15.02 -4.29 -0.26
CA LEU A 52 -15.62 -3.13 -0.92
C LEU A 52 -17.06 -3.42 -1.41
N GLY A 53 -17.42 -4.69 -1.60
CA GLY A 53 -18.66 -5.09 -2.26
C GLY A 53 -18.61 -4.94 -3.78
N GLU A 54 -17.40 -4.87 -4.34
CA GLU A 54 -17.17 -4.68 -5.76
C GLU A 54 -17.05 -6.00 -6.50
N SER A 55 -17.65 -6.07 -7.68
CA SER A 55 -17.54 -7.27 -8.51
C SER A 55 -16.19 -7.31 -9.22
N ILE A 56 -15.57 -8.48 -9.25
CA ILE A 56 -14.33 -8.75 -9.99
C ILE A 56 -14.46 -8.29 -11.45
N GLY A 57 -15.58 -8.63 -12.10
CA GLY A 57 -15.84 -8.24 -13.48
C GLY A 57 -15.87 -6.73 -13.71
N ARG A 58 -16.36 -5.93 -12.75
CA ARG A 58 -16.36 -4.46 -12.85
C ARG A 58 -14.94 -3.93 -12.88
N VAL A 59 -14.12 -4.28 -11.89
CA VAL A 59 -12.75 -3.75 -11.75
C VAL A 59 -11.83 -4.24 -12.87
N LYS A 60 -12.04 -5.47 -13.36
CA LYS A 60 -11.33 -5.96 -14.55
C LYS A 60 -11.72 -5.20 -15.81
N LYS A 61 -12.96 -4.73 -15.93
CA LYS A 61 -13.40 -3.97 -17.11
C LYS A 61 -12.89 -2.53 -17.08
N ASP A 62 -13.16 -1.83 -15.98
CA ASP A 62 -12.89 -0.41 -15.83
C ASP A 62 -12.26 -0.16 -14.43
N PRO A 63 -11.12 0.55 -14.34
CA PRO A 63 -10.55 0.93 -13.05
C PRO A 63 -11.51 1.79 -12.23
N ILE A 64 -11.47 1.63 -10.91
CA ILE A 64 -12.34 2.34 -9.97
C ILE A 64 -11.52 3.23 -9.03
N GLU A 65 -12.13 4.32 -8.56
CA GLU A 65 -11.54 5.18 -7.54
C GLU A 65 -11.92 4.65 -6.15
N ILE A 66 -10.92 4.54 -5.27
CA ILE A 66 -11.08 4.15 -3.87
C ILE A 66 -10.28 5.08 -2.98
N LYS A 67 -10.64 5.12 -1.70
CA LYS A 67 -9.92 5.87 -0.68
C LYS A 67 -8.88 4.99 0.00
N ILE A 68 -7.71 5.58 0.26
CA ILE A 68 -6.65 4.96 1.04
C ILE A 68 -6.25 5.86 2.23
N ASP A 69 -6.23 5.28 3.43
CA ASP A 69 -5.76 5.91 4.65
C ASP A 69 -4.30 5.51 4.90
N ASP A 70 -3.39 6.47 4.83
CA ASP A 70 -1.99 6.30 5.18
C ASP A 70 -1.81 6.52 6.69
N TYR A 71 -1.60 5.42 7.40
CA TYR A 71 -1.48 5.43 8.86
C TYR A 71 -0.14 5.99 9.34
N ASP A 72 0.88 6.02 8.47
CA ASP A 72 2.19 6.57 8.83
C ASP A 72 2.14 8.10 8.85
N THR A 73 1.40 8.70 7.92
CA THR A 73 1.27 10.16 7.78
C THR A 73 -0.04 10.73 8.36
N GLY A 74 -1.00 9.86 8.68
CA GLY A 74 -2.33 10.26 9.16
C GLY A 74 -3.17 10.97 8.09
N SER A 75 -2.91 10.69 6.82
CA SER A 75 -3.53 11.37 5.68
C SER A 75 -4.34 10.40 4.82
N GLN A 76 -5.36 10.92 4.15
CA GLN A 76 -6.22 10.15 3.24
C GLN A 76 -6.00 10.60 1.80
N TYR A 77 -5.98 9.64 0.88
CA TYR A 77 -5.78 9.88 -0.55
C TYR A 77 -6.81 9.13 -1.38
N GLU A 78 -7.07 9.63 -2.59
CA GLU A 78 -7.83 8.92 -3.61
C GLU A 78 -6.85 8.22 -4.54
N VAL A 79 -7.10 6.94 -4.82
CA VAL A 79 -6.26 6.09 -5.64
C VAL A 79 -7.11 5.28 -6.60
N THR A 80 -6.50 4.82 -7.69
CA THR A 80 -7.18 3.99 -8.68
C THR A 80 -6.89 2.51 -8.42
N LEU A 81 -7.92 1.69 -8.23
CA LEU A 81 -7.80 0.23 -8.24
C LEU A 81 -8.23 -0.30 -9.61
N GLY A 82 -7.32 -1.00 -10.30
CA GLY A 82 -7.60 -1.51 -11.64
C GLY A 82 -6.96 -2.85 -11.91
N TYR A 83 -7.11 -3.30 -13.16
CA TYR A 83 -6.56 -4.56 -13.65
C TYR A 83 -5.77 -4.35 -14.94
N ASN A 84 -4.58 -4.92 -15.02
CA ASN A 84 -3.76 -4.94 -16.22
C ASN A 84 -3.94 -6.27 -16.95
N HIS A 85 -4.71 -6.26 -18.04
CA HIS A 85 -4.98 -7.45 -18.86
C HIS A 85 -3.76 -8.05 -19.55
N LYS A 86 -2.70 -7.27 -19.79
CA LYS A 86 -1.49 -7.80 -20.45
C LYS A 86 -0.68 -8.67 -19.52
N SER A 87 -0.61 -8.29 -18.26
CA SER A 87 0.16 -8.98 -17.22
C SER A 87 -0.72 -9.86 -16.33
N ASP A 88 -2.04 -9.81 -16.51
CA ASP A 88 -3.04 -10.52 -15.72
C ASP A 88 -2.94 -10.25 -14.21
N ILE A 89 -2.76 -8.99 -13.83
CA ILE A 89 -2.58 -8.57 -12.42
C ILE A 89 -3.43 -7.35 -12.05
N TYR A 90 -3.87 -7.29 -10.79
CA TYR A 90 -4.41 -6.05 -10.22
C TYR A 90 -3.31 -5.04 -9.91
N TYR A 91 -3.71 -3.77 -9.84
CA TYR A 91 -2.83 -2.69 -9.44
C TYR A 91 -3.55 -1.61 -8.62
N ILE A 92 -2.79 -0.87 -7.82
CA ILE A 92 -3.18 0.45 -7.29
C ILE A 92 -2.33 1.52 -7.98
N GLY A 93 -2.99 2.44 -8.68
CA GLY A 93 -2.39 3.61 -9.32
C GLY A 93 -2.59 4.88 -8.49
N ALA A 94 -1.82 5.92 -8.82
CA ALA A 94 -1.84 7.22 -8.13
C ALA A 94 -1.50 7.18 -6.63
N LEU A 95 -0.85 6.12 -6.15
CA LEU A 95 -0.38 6.02 -4.77
C LEU A 95 0.93 6.81 -4.60
N TRP A 96 0.83 8.13 -4.46
CA TRP A 96 1.96 9.05 -4.35
C TRP A 96 2.98 8.63 -3.26
N ARG A 97 2.48 8.01 -2.18
CA ARG A 97 3.29 7.56 -1.03
C ARG A 97 4.44 6.64 -1.45
N LEU A 98 4.29 5.85 -2.52
CA LEU A 98 5.35 4.95 -3.02
C LEU A 98 6.61 5.70 -3.48
N LYS A 99 6.49 6.97 -3.91
CA LYS A 99 7.64 7.75 -4.41
C LYS A 99 8.66 8.01 -3.31
N GLU A 100 8.20 8.08 -2.06
CA GLU A 100 9.02 8.34 -0.87
C GLU A 100 9.66 7.09 -0.28
N LEU A 101 9.21 5.90 -0.70
CA LEU A 101 9.73 4.63 -0.19
C LEU A 101 11.05 4.24 -0.85
N ALA A 102 11.84 3.46 -0.12
CA ALA A 102 13.06 2.85 -0.59
C ALA A 102 12.81 1.43 -1.11
N VAL A 103 13.63 1.02 -2.08
CA VAL A 103 13.70 -0.40 -2.45
C VAL A 103 14.12 -1.21 -1.22
N GLY A 104 13.36 -2.26 -0.94
CA GLY A 104 13.50 -3.12 0.24
C GLY A 104 12.58 -2.75 1.40
N ASP A 105 11.84 -1.64 1.34
CA ASP A 105 10.77 -1.35 2.31
C ASP A 105 9.65 -2.38 2.13
N GLU A 106 9.06 -2.81 3.24
CA GLU A 106 7.88 -3.66 3.26
C GLU A 106 6.66 -2.84 3.63
N ILE A 107 5.64 -2.88 2.78
CA ILE A 107 4.35 -2.23 3.00
C ILE A 107 3.28 -3.26 3.35
N GLY A 108 2.26 -2.78 4.07
CA GLY A 108 1.08 -3.54 4.43
C GLY A 108 -0.16 -2.84 3.91
N LEU A 109 -1.10 -3.64 3.43
CA LEU A 109 -2.44 -3.21 3.06
C LEU A 109 -3.47 -4.09 3.75
N PHE A 110 -4.55 -3.46 4.21
CA PHE A 110 -5.77 -4.16 4.61
C PHE A 110 -6.97 -3.26 4.35
N TYR A 111 -8.14 -3.84 4.15
CA TYR A 111 -9.36 -3.06 4.05
C TYR A 111 -10.03 -2.95 5.41
N ASP A 112 -10.32 -1.73 5.86
CA ASP A 112 -11.08 -1.50 7.08
C ASP A 112 -12.58 -1.44 6.77
N PRO A 113 -13.38 -2.43 7.22
CA PRO A 113 -14.81 -2.46 6.97
C PRO A 113 -15.59 -1.35 7.70
N ILE A 114 -15.01 -0.73 8.73
CA ILE A 114 -15.66 0.34 9.52
C ILE A 114 -15.55 1.67 8.77
N SER A 115 -14.32 2.09 8.44
CA SER A 115 -14.10 3.32 7.67
C SER A 115 -14.41 3.19 6.18
N LYS A 116 -14.51 1.96 5.67
CA LYS A 116 -14.69 1.62 4.25
C LYS A 116 -13.56 2.14 3.35
N ASN A 117 -12.35 2.18 3.91
CA ASN A 117 -11.15 2.61 3.20
C ASN A 117 -10.13 1.47 3.17
N LEU A 118 -9.26 1.51 2.16
CA LEU A 118 -8.04 0.73 2.18
C LEU A 118 -7.05 1.41 3.14
N CYS A 119 -6.36 0.65 3.97
CA CYS A 119 -5.37 1.19 4.89
C CYS A 119 -3.96 0.80 4.42
N PHE A 120 -3.02 1.73 4.57
CA PHE A 120 -1.63 1.59 4.16
C PHE A 120 -0.69 1.91 5.33
N SER A 121 0.40 1.15 5.46
CA SER A 121 1.53 1.49 6.34
C SER A 121 2.82 0.81 5.87
N VAL A 122 3.96 1.42 6.14
CA VAL A 122 5.28 0.81 6.04
C VAL A 122 5.53 -0.06 7.27
N LEU A 123 5.50 -1.38 7.08
CA LEU A 123 5.66 -2.38 8.16
C LEU A 123 7.12 -2.53 8.58
N LYS A 124 8.03 -2.41 7.61
CA LYS A 124 9.46 -2.56 7.83
C LYS A 124 10.23 -1.69 6.86
N GLN A 125 11.13 -0.88 7.39
CA GLN A 125 12.06 -0.12 6.56
C GLN A 125 13.22 -1.00 6.10
N ALA A 126 13.65 -0.79 4.86
CA ALA A 126 14.89 -1.32 4.32
C ALA A 126 16.04 -0.92 5.24
N LYS A 127 16.98 -1.84 5.47
CA LYS A 127 18.23 -1.46 6.14
C LYS A 127 18.94 -0.44 5.25
N PRO A 128 19.47 0.66 5.81
CA PRO A 128 20.24 1.61 5.02
C PRO A 128 21.40 0.86 4.36
N CYS A 129 21.35 0.77 3.04
CA CYS A 129 22.42 0.16 2.28
C CYS A 129 23.64 1.08 2.47
N SER A 130 24.64 0.60 3.21
CA SER A 130 25.90 1.32 3.38
C SER A 130 26.59 1.35 2.02
N ILE A 131 26.27 2.35 1.18
CA ILE A 131 26.99 2.58 -0.06
C ILE A 131 28.41 2.96 0.36
N LYS A 132 29.32 1.98 0.41
CA LYS A 132 30.75 2.24 0.44
C LYS A 132 31.06 2.99 -0.85
N LYS A 133 31.10 4.33 -0.79
CA LYS A 133 31.62 5.16 -1.88
C LYS A 133 33.02 4.63 -2.19
N LYS A 134 33.17 3.88 -3.29
CA LYS A 134 34.49 3.62 -3.85
C LYS A 134 35.07 4.99 -4.21
N LYS A 135 36.00 5.49 -3.39
CA LYS A 135 36.88 6.59 -3.79
C LYS A 135 37.57 6.11 -5.07
N GLN A 136 37.22 6.71 -6.20
CA GLN A 136 38.07 6.62 -7.39
C GLN A 136 39.38 7.31 -7.03
N ALA A 137 40.45 6.52 -6.90
CA ALA A 137 41.80 7.05 -6.95
C ALA A 137 42.02 7.51 -8.39
N LYS A 138 42.25 8.82 -8.57
CA LYS A 138 42.72 9.38 -9.83
C LYS A 138 44.23 9.05 -9.96
N PRO A 139 44.72 8.64 -11.15
CA PRO A 139 46.14 8.68 -11.44
C PRO A 139 46.67 10.11 -11.45
#